data_AF-A0A1S3XGU9-F1
#
_entry.id   AF-A0A1S3XGU9-F1
#
_cell.length_a   1.000
_cell.length_b   1.000
_cell.length_c   1.000
_cell.angle_alpha   90.00
_cell.angle_beta   90.00
_cell.angle_gamma   90.00
#
_symmetry.space_group_name_H-M   'P 1'
#
loop_
_entity.id
_entity.type
_entity.pdbx_description
1 polymer ?
#
loop_
_entity_poly.entity_id
_entity_poly.type
_entity_poly.pdbx_seq_one_letter_code
_entity_poly.pdbx_strand_id
1 'polypeptide(L)'
;MPEPTAQDSDEIKAARKKREDDEVRCRGFILNSLSDYLYDFFHTHKSPQEIWKALEQKFTSLKQGTDRFLGMKFSEFQMVDGKSVMKHVDELLVLISRLKDFKVDVSESLQVGVVLAKLPATWNDYRKKLLHSSEDFNVDQLTTHIRIEKESRKYENKYDAETSSKVN
;
A
#
# COMPACT_ATOMS: atom_id res chain seq x y z
N MET A 1 5.95 25.61 32.05
CA MET A 1 5.50 26.18 33.34
C MET A 1 6.50 27.27 33.72
N PRO A 2 6.06 28.37 34.36
CA PRO A 2 6.99 29.37 34.88
C PRO A 2 7.95 28.74 35.90
N GLU A 3 9.14 29.32 36.01
CA GLU A 3 10.20 28.86 36.91
C GLU A 3 9.77 28.95 38.39
N PRO A 4 10.36 28.12 39.29
CA PRO A 4 9.97 28.08 40.69
C PRO A 4 10.18 29.42 41.40
N THR A 5 9.18 29.89 42.13
CA THR A 5 9.30 31.02 43.07
C THR A 5 9.21 30.53 44.52
N ALA A 6 9.92 31.20 45.42
CA ALA A 6 10.00 30.83 46.85
C ALA A 6 8.66 30.85 47.62
N GLN A 7 7.58 31.30 46.98
CA GLN A 7 6.22 31.40 47.54
C GLN A 7 5.26 30.28 47.10
N ASP A 8 5.74 29.24 46.40
CA ASP A 8 4.88 28.13 45.99
C ASP A 8 4.28 27.40 47.22
N SER A 9 2.94 27.33 47.27
CA SER A 9 2.16 26.58 48.28
C SER A 9 2.58 25.09 48.32
N ASP A 10 2.44 24.44 49.48
CA ASP A 10 2.74 23.02 49.67
C ASP A 10 1.96 22.12 48.70
N GLU A 11 0.76 22.54 48.28
CA GLU A 11 -0.05 21.89 47.26
C GLU A 11 0.61 21.92 45.87
N ILE A 12 1.25 23.03 45.49
CA ILE A 12 1.96 23.20 44.21
C ILE A 12 3.21 22.31 44.19
N LYS A 13 3.93 22.22 45.32
CA LYS A 13 5.10 21.34 45.46
C LYS A 13 4.71 19.86 45.39
N ALA A 14 3.64 19.45 46.06
CA ALA A 14 3.12 18.09 46.01
C ALA A 14 2.66 17.69 44.60
N ALA A 15 1.97 18.59 43.90
CA ALA A 15 1.53 18.37 42.52
C ALA A 15 2.71 18.20 41.54
N ARG A 16 3.79 19.01 41.70
CA ARG A 16 5.01 18.87 40.89
C ARG A 16 5.70 17.54 41.11
N LYS A 17 5.90 17.15 42.38
CA LYS A 17 6.53 15.87 42.72
C LYS A 17 5.75 14.68 42.14
N LYS A 18 4.42 14.69 42.28
CA LYS A 18 3.56 13.65 41.69
C LYS A 18 3.74 13.57 40.17
N ARG A 19 3.84 14.71 39.49
CA ARG A 19 4.05 14.75 38.03
C ARG A 19 5.41 14.16 37.64
N GLU A 20 6.48 14.47 38.37
CA GLU A 20 7.81 13.91 38.12
C GLU A 20 7.80 12.38 38.28
N ASP A 21 7.16 11.87 39.35
CA ASP A 21 6.99 10.44 39.57
C ASP A 21 6.19 9.78 38.44
N ASP A 22 5.09 10.42 38.00
CA ASP A 22 4.26 9.95 36.89
C ASP A 22 5.04 9.96 35.56
N GLU A 23 5.88 10.97 35.29
CA GLU A 23 6.70 11.05 34.09
C GLU A 23 7.76 9.93 34.05
N VAL A 24 8.42 9.63 35.17
CA VAL A 24 9.37 8.51 35.26
C VAL A 24 8.66 7.18 35.01
N ARG A 25 7.49 6.98 35.63
CA ARG A 25 6.68 5.77 35.47
C ARG A 25 6.20 5.59 34.03
N CYS A 26 5.65 6.64 33.42
CA CYS A 26 5.22 6.63 32.02
C CYS A 26 6.38 6.30 31.08
N ARG A 27 7.56 6.88 31.29
CA ARG A 27 8.75 6.57 30.48
C ARG A 27 9.11 5.08 30.59
N GLY A 28 9.12 4.55 31.80
CA GLY A 28 9.38 3.12 32.04
C GLY A 28 8.40 2.23 31.29
N PHE A 29 7.10 2.53 31.36
CA PHE A 29 6.06 1.78 30.65
C PHE A 29 6.23 1.81 29.13
N ILE A 30 6.48 2.99 28.56
CA ILE A 30 6.69 3.11 27.12
C ILE A 30 7.89 2.28 26.69
N LEU A 31 9.04 2.43 27.35
CA LEU A 31 10.27 1.73 26.97
C LEU A 31 10.14 0.21 27.13
N ASN A 32 9.50 -0.28 28.19
CA ASN A 32 9.29 -1.72 28.41
C ASN A 32 8.30 -2.34 27.41
N SER A 33 7.52 -1.54 26.70
CA SER A 33 6.60 -2.01 25.65
C SER A 33 7.26 -2.09 24.28
N LEU A 34 8.50 -1.60 24.15
CA LEU A 34 9.26 -1.63 22.90
C LEU A 34 10.03 -2.95 22.75
N SER A 35 10.28 -3.36 21.51
CA SER A 35 11.27 -4.40 21.22
C SER A 35 12.69 -3.89 21.51
N ASP A 36 13.65 -4.80 21.73
CA ASP A 36 15.05 -4.46 22.02
C ASP A 36 15.63 -3.44 21.03
N TYR A 37 15.36 -3.64 19.73
CA TYR A 37 15.80 -2.71 18.68
C TYR A 37 15.23 -1.29 18.84
N LEU A 38 13.95 -1.15 19.20
CA LEU A 38 13.33 0.15 19.40
C LEU A 38 13.77 0.76 20.75
N TYR A 39 13.95 -0.06 21.78
CA TYR A 39 14.50 0.37 23.06
C TYR A 39 15.86 1.04 22.88
N ASP A 40 16.79 0.39 22.19
CA ASP A 40 18.14 0.91 21.93
C ASP A 40 18.10 2.29 21.25
N PHE A 41 17.12 2.50 20.36
CA PHE A 41 16.97 3.77 19.65
C PHE A 41 16.34 4.88 20.50
N PHE A 42 15.41 4.55 21.39
CA PHE A 42 14.58 5.55 22.09
C PHE A 42 14.93 5.77 23.56
N HIS A 43 15.67 4.86 24.22
CA HIS A 43 15.98 4.95 25.66
C HIS A 43 16.77 6.20 26.06
N THR A 44 17.50 6.83 25.14
CA THR A 44 18.28 8.05 25.39
C THR A 44 17.42 9.28 25.69
N HIS A 45 16.15 9.28 25.28
CA HIS A 45 15.22 10.38 25.55
C HIS A 45 14.77 10.35 27.01
N LYS A 46 14.71 11.53 27.63
CA LYS A 46 14.43 11.68 29.07
C LYS A 46 12.95 11.87 29.35
N SER A 47 12.21 12.48 28.43
CA SER A 47 10.77 12.67 28.59
C SER A 47 9.95 11.58 27.87
N PRO A 48 8.89 11.05 28.50
CA PRO A 48 7.89 10.24 27.81
C PRO A 48 7.33 10.91 26.54
N GLN A 49 7.17 12.23 26.56
CA GLN A 49 6.63 12.99 25.44
C GLN A 49 7.60 13.03 24.25
N GLU A 50 8.90 13.13 24.53
CA GLU A 50 9.93 13.08 23.49
C GLU A 50 9.97 11.69 22.84
N ILE A 51 9.93 10.63 23.66
CA ILE A 51 9.87 9.24 23.16
C ILE A 51 8.62 9.06 22.29
N TRP A 52 7.46 9.50 22.76
CA TRP A 52 6.20 9.39 22.02
C TRP A 52 6.24 10.13 20.69
N LYS A 53 6.68 11.39 20.67
CA LYS A 53 6.81 12.19 19.44
C LYS A 53 7.80 11.58 18.47
N ALA A 54 8.93 11.07 18.95
CA ALA A 54 9.96 10.46 18.10
C ALA A 54 9.47 9.13 17.51
N LEU A 55 8.72 8.32 18.28
CA LEU A 55 8.04 7.14 17.78
C LEU A 55 7.03 7.51 16.68
N GLU A 56 6.14 8.45 16.97
CA GLU A 56 5.13 8.92 16.03
C GLU A 56 5.77 9.43 14.73
N GLN A 57 6.84 10.23 14.81
CA GLN A 57 7.57 10.73 13.65
C GLN A 57 8.24 9.61 12.84
N LYS A 58 8.90 8.65 13.50
CA LYS A 58 9.57 7.53 12.82
C LYS A 58 8.58 6.65 12.07
N PHE A 59 7.46 6.31 12.69
CA PHE A 59 6.44 5.46 12.06
C PHE A 59 5.59 6.22 11.04
N THR A 60 5.35 7.52 11.24
CA THR A 60 4.69 8.36 10.23
C THR A 60 5.54 8.52 8.97
N SER A 61 6.83 8.81 9.11
CA SER A 61 7.75 8.92 7.98
C SER A 61 7.94 7.59 7.24
N LEU A 62 8.03 6.47 7.97
CA LEU A 62 8.06 5.14 7.37
C LEU A 62 6.77 4.85 6.58
N LYS A 63 5.62 5.21 7.15
CA LYS A 63 4.32 5.08 6.47
C LYS A 63 4.26 5.92 5.20
N GLN A 64 4.69 7.19 5.25
CA GLN A 64 4.76 8.08 4.08
C GLN A 64 5.74 7.57 3.01
N GLY A 65 6.90 7.04 3.40
CA GLY A 65 7.85 6.44 2.47
C GLY A 65 7.30 5.18 1.79
N THR A 66 6.62 4.32 2.56
CA THR A 66 5.97 3.11 2.05
C THR A 66 4.82 3.45 1.10
N ASP A 67 4.03 4.48 1.43
CA ASP A 67 2.95 5.01 0.60
C ASP A 67 3.49 5.53 -0.74
N ARG A 68 4.55 6.35 -0.72
CA ARG A 68 5.20 6.86 -1.93
C ARG A 68 5.76 5.72 -2.81
N PHE A 69 6.38 4.71 -2.21
CA PHE A 69 6.89 3.56 -2.94
C PHE A 69 5.78 2.73 -3.58
N LEU A 70 4.68 2.51 -2.86
CA LEU A 70 3.54 1.77 -3.39
C LEU A 70 2.86 2.52 -4.53
N GLY A 71 2.65 3.84 -4.39
CA GLY A 71 2.14 4.69 -5.46
C GLY A 71 3.03 4.64 -6.71
N MET A 72 4.35 4.74 -6.55
CA MET A 72 5.31 4.60 -7.65
C MET A 72 5.18 3.24 -8.34
N LYS A 73 5.17 2.14 -7.57
CA LYS A 73 5.03 0.78 -8.11
C LYS A 73 3.70 0.57 -8.85
N PHE A 74 2.61 1.15 -8.36
CA PHE A 74 1.31 1.11 -9.04
C PHE A 74 1.34 1.89 -10.36
N SER A 75 1.86 3.12 -10.35
CA SER A 75 1.97 3.97 -11.55
C SER A 75 2.85 3.34 -12.63
N GLU A 76 4.01 2.81 -12.24
CA GLU A 76 5.00 2.18 -13.13
C GLU A 76 4.64 0.75 -13.54
N PHE A 77 3.59 0.16 -12.96
CA PHE A 77 3.17 -1.20 -13.31
C PHE A 77 2.93 -1.32 -14.82
N GLN A 78 3.50 -2.34 -15.45
CA GLN A 78 3.27 -2.67 -16.86
C GLN A 78 3.14 -4.19 -17.00
N MET A 79 2.22 -4.64 -17.84
CA MET A 79 2.14 -6.04 -18.21
C MET A 79 3.18 -6.31 -19.29
N VAL A 80 4.02 -7.32 -19.07
CA VAL A 80 5.12 -7.66 -19.99
C VAL A 80 4.82 -8.95 -20.73
N ASP A 81 5.28 -9.03 -21.97
CA ASP A 81 5.23 -10.26 -22.75
C ASP A 81 6.14 -11.32 -22.10
N GLY A 82 5.67 -12.57 -22.02
CA GLY A 82 6.39 -13.68 -21.40
C GLY A 82 5.85 -14.14 -20.04
N LYS A 83 4.95 -13.37 -19.43
CA LYS A 83 4.20 -13.78 -18.24
C LYS A 83 2.70 -13.76 -18.52
N SER A 84 1.97 -14.69 -17.90
CA SER A 84 0.52 -14.78 -18.08
C SER A 84 -0.17 -13.48 -17.71
N VAL A 85 -0.99 -12.94 -18.62
CA VAL A 85 -1.83 -11.74 -18.39
C VAL A 85 -2.63 -11.86 -17.10
N MET A 86 -3.23 -13.02 -16.81
CA MET A 86 -3.95 -13.23 -15.55
C MET A 86 -3.09 -13.00 -14.31
N LYS A 87 -1.81 -13.42 -14.34
CA LYS A 87 -0.91 -13.24 -13.21
C LYS A 87 -0.58 -11.75 -13.01
N HIS A 88 -0.51 -10.99 -14.10
CA HIS A 88 -0.36 -9.54 -14.01
C HIS A 88 -1.62 -8.85 -13.49
N VAL A 89 -2.82 -9.28 -13.92
CA VAL A 89 -4.09 -8.76 -13.40
C VAL A 89 -4.14 -9.00 -11.89
N ASP A 90 -3.86 -10.21 -11.41
CA ASP A 90 -3.84 -10.53 -9.98
C ASP A 90 -2.85 -9.64 -9.21
N GLU A 91 -1.63 -9.45 -9.72
CA GLU A 91 -0.63 -8.58 -9.10
C GLU A 91 -1.05 -7.11 -9.03
N LEU A 92 -1.71 -6.62 -10.08
CA LEU A 92 -2.23 -5.26 -10.13
C LEU A 92 -3.38 -5.07 -9.14
N LEU A 93 -4.30 -6.04 -9.01
CA LEU A 93 -5.38 -6.00 -8.03
C LEU A 93 -4.85 -6.04 -6.59
N VAL A 94 -3.78 -6.80 -6.34
CA VAL A 94 -3.08 -6.78 -5.04
C VAL A 94 -2.47 -5.40 -4.76
N LEU A 95 -1.90 -4.73 -5.75
CA LEU A 95 -1.39 -3.35 -5.58
C LEU A 95 -2.52 -2.38 -5.25
N ILE A 96 -3.65 -2.46 -5.95
CA ILE A 96 -4.84 -1.65 -5.69
C ILE A 96 -5.38 -1.89 -4.29
N SER A 97 -5.49 -3.16 -3.85
CA SER A 97 -5.92 -3.49 -2.49
C SER A 97 -4.99 -2.92 -1.44
N ARG A 98 -3.67 -2.93 -1.68
CA ARG A 98 -2.70 -2.33 -0.76
C ARG A 98 -2.85 -0.81 -0.69
N LEU A 99 -3.14 -0.14 -1.80
CA LEU A 99 -3.36 1.32 -1.80
C LEU A 99 -4.52 1.71 -0.87
N LYS A 100 -5.55 0.87 -0.79
CA LYS A 100 -6.67 1.05 0.14
C LYS A 100 -6.22 1.08 1.61
N ASP A 101 -5.24 0.26 1.99
CA ASP A 101 -4.66 0.26 3.35
C ASP A 101 -3.97 1.60 3.69
N PHE A 102 -3.52 2.34 2.67
CA PHE A 102 -2.94 3.68 2.79
C PHE A 102 -3.96 4.81 2.65
N LYS A 103 -5.27 4.50 2.67
CA LYS A 103 -6.37 5.45 2.47
C LYS A 103 -6.41 6.06 1.06
N VAL A 104 -5.79 5.41 0.08
CA VAL A 104 -5.92 5.75 -1.34
C VAL A 104 -6.96 4.82 -1.95
N ASP A 105 -8.19 5.32 -2.07
CA ASP A 105 -9.29 4.55 -2.65
C ASP A 105 -9.33 4.74 -4.17
N VAL A 106 -9.33 3.64 -4.91
CA VAL A 106 -9.39 3.62 -6.38
C VAL A 106 -10.79 3.16 -6.76
N SER A 107 -11.59 4.05 -7.37
CA SER A 107 -12.96 3.71 -7.77
C SER A 107 -12.97 2.52 -8.73
N GLU A 108 -14.03 1.72 -8.68
CA GLU A 108 -14.16 0.51 -9.52
C GLU A 108 -13.99 0.80 -11.03
N SER A 109 -14.60 1.90 -11.50
CA SER A 109 -14.43 2.39 -12.87
C SER A 109 -12.97 2.71 -13.23
N LEU A 110 -12.21 3.27 -12.29
CA LEU A 110 -10.81 3.58 -12.48
C LEU A 110 -9.97 2.29 -12.45
N GLN A 111 -10.31 1.31 -11.61
CA GLN A 111 -9.64 0.00 -11.61
C GLN A 111 -9.78 -0.70 -12.97
N VAL A 112 -11.00 -0.73 -13.52
CA VAL A 112 -11.29 -1.26 -14.85
C VAL A 112 -10.48 -0.52 -15.92
N GLY A 113 -10.50 0.81 -15.88
CA GLY A 113 -9.71 1.65 -16.79
C GLY A 113 -8.20 1.39 -16.70
N VAL A 114 -7.67 1.20 -15.48
CA VAL A 114 -6.26 0.89 -15.25
C VAL A 114 -5.92 -0.49 -15.81
N VAL A 115 -6.71 -1.53 -15.52
CA VAL A 115 -6.47 -2.87 -16.07
C VAL A 115 -6.43 -2.83 -17.60
N LEU A 116 -7.39 -2.16 -18.25
CA LEU A 116 -7.43 -1.98 -19.70
C LEU A 116 -6.22 -1.21 -20.24
N ALA A 117 -5.81 -0.15 -19.55
CA ALA A 117 -4.66 0.67 -19.95
C ALA A 117 -3.33 -0.07 -19.82
N LYS A 118 -3.24 -1.02 -18.87
CA LYS A 118 -2.03 -1.81 -18.61
C LYS A 118 -1.93 -3.08 -19.45
N LEU A 119 -2.97 -3.46 -20.20
CA LEU A 119 -2.93 -4.63 -21.08
C LEU A 119 -1.73 -4.59 -22.03
N PRO A 120 -1.09 -5.74 -22.33
CA PRO A 120 0.04 -5.78 -23.26
C PRO A 120 -0.33 -5.29 -24.66
N ALA A 121 0.66 -4.87 -25.45
CA ALA A 121 0.44 -4.42 -26.83
C ALA A 121 -0.22 -5.50 -27.70
N THR A 122 0.06 -6.77 -27.42
CA THR A 122 -0.54 -7.95 -28.07
C THR A 122 -2.06 -8.08 -27.85
N TRP A 123 -2.65 -7.26 -26.97
CA TRP A 123 -4.08 -7.24 -26.63
C TRP A 123 -4.79 -5.95 -27.06
N ASN A 124 -4.15 -5.11 -27.88
CA ASN A 124 -4.68 -3.79 -28.25
C ASN A 124 -5.98 -3.86 -29.06
N ASP A 125 -6.14 -4.91 -29.88
CA ASP A 125 -7.38 -5.22 -30.61
C ASP A 125 -8.54 -5.49 -29.64
N TYR A 126 -8.31 -6.33 -28.63
CA TYR A 126 -9.30 -6.62 -27.60
C TYR A 126 -9.63 -5.39 -26.74
N ARG A 127 -8.61 -4.62 -26.36
CA ARG A 127 -8.79 -3.36 -25.64
C ARG A 127 -9.71 -2.40 -26.41
N LYS A 128 -9.50 -2.23 -27.72
CA LYS A 128 -10.37 -1.40 -28.57
C LYS A 128 -11.79 -1.94 -28.62
N LYS A 129 -11.95 -3.26 -28.76
CA LYS A 129 -13.27 -3.91 -28.74
C LYS A 129 -14.04 -3.60 -27.45
N LEU A 130 -13.37 -3.66 -26.30
CA LEU A 130 -14.00 -3.31 -25.02
C LEU A 130 -14.32 -1.82 -24.89
N LEU A 131 -13.46 -0.92 -25.39
CA LEU A 131 -13.72 0.52 -25.39
C LEU A 131 -14.88 0.95 -26.30
N HIS A 132 -15.19 0.18 -27.33
CA HIS A 132 -16.34 0.40 -28.21
C HIS A 132 -17.61 -0.32 -27.74
N SER A 133 -17.52 -1.13 -26.68
CA SER A 133 -18.69 -1.74 -26.05
C SER A 133 -19.48 -0.71 -25.25
N SER A 134 -20.81 -0.82 -25.25
CA SER A 134 -21.69 -0.06 -24.36
C SER A 134 -21.90 -0.74 -22.99
N GLU A 135 -21.18 -1.82 -22.73
CA GLU A 135 -21.29 -2.61 -21.50
C GLU A 135 -20.36 -2.04 -20.42
N ASP A 136 -20.94 -1.69 -19.27
CA ASP A 136 -20.17 -1.30 -18.10
C ASP A 136 -19.67 -2.57 -17.39
N PHE A 137 -18.35 -2.71 -17.31
CA PHE A 137 -17.72 -3.82 -16.61
C PHE A 137 -17.35 -3.40 -15.20
N ASN A 138 -17.61 -4.27 -14.23
CA ASN A 138 -16.89 -4.28 -12.96
C ASN A 138 -15.57 -5.08 -13.08
N VAL A 139 -14.76 -5.07 -12.01
CA VAL A 139 -13.44 -5.71 -12.04
C VAL A 139 -13.54 -7.23 -12.25
N ASP A 140 -14.51 -7.90 -11.63
CA ASP A 140 -14.70 -9.35 -11.74
C ASP A 140 -15.18 -9.77 -13.14
N GLN A 141 -16.10 -9.00 -13.71
CA GLN A 141 -16.58 -9.16 -15.09
C GLN A 141 -15.42 -8.97 -16.06
N LEU A 142 -14.66 -7.88 -15.96
CA LEU A 142 -13.49 -7.64 -16.81
C LEU A 142 -12.47 -8.78 -16.70
N THR A 143 -12.19 -9.25 -15.49
CA THR A 143 -11.25 -10.35 -15.24
C THR A 143 -11.73 -11.65 -15.89
N THR A 144 -13.03 -11.92 -15.85
CA THR A 144 -13.66 -13.07 -16.51
C THR A 144 -13.53 -12.97 -18.03
N HIS A 145 -13.81 -11.79 -18.59
CA HIS A 145 -13.67 -11.50 -20.02
C HIS A 145 -12.22 -11.69 -20.52
N ILE A 146 -11.24 -11.14 -19.78
CA ILE A 146 -9.81 -11.32 -20.07
C ILE A 146 -9.43 -12.81 -20.02
N ARG A 147 -9.96 -13.57 -19.06
CA ARG A 147 -9.70 -15.01 -18.96
C ARG A 147 -10.22 -15.77 -20.18
N ILE A 148 -11.46 -15.49 -20.62
CA ILE A 148 -12.07 -16.13 -21.79
C ILE A 148 -11.25 -15.80 -23.04
N GLU A 149 -10.96 -14.52 -23.26
CA GLU A 149 -10.17 -14.05 -24.40
C GLU A 149 -8.77 -14.69 -24.45
N LYS A 150 -8.13 -14.83 -23.29
CA LYS A 150 -6.82 -15.49 -23.19
C LYS A 150 -6.89 -16.93 -23.70
N GLU A 151 -7.92 -17.67 -23.32
CA GLU A 151 -8.09 -19.05 -23.77
C GLU A 151 -8.43 -19.09 -25.27
N SER A 152 -9.30 -18.21 -25.77
CA SER A 152 -9.60 -18.10 -27.21
C SER A 152 -8.33 -17.91 -28.06
N ARG A 153 -7.47 -16.96 -27.68
CA ARG A 153 -6.19 -16.71 -28.37
C ARG A 153 -5.26 -17.91 -28.38
N LYS A 154 -5.28 -18.74 -27.33
CA LYS A 154 -4.47 -19.98 -27.31
C LYS A 154 -4.99 -21.01 -28.31
N TYR A 155 -6.30 -21.11 -28.50
CA TYR A 155 -6.89 -22.04 -29.46
C TYR A 155 -6.60 -21.61 -30.90
N GLU A 156 -6.72 -20.32 -31.22
CA GLU A 156 -6.38 -19.76 -32.53
C GLU A 156 -4.92 -20.03 -32.91
N ASN A 157 -3.98 -19.71 -32.00
CA ASN A 157 -2.55 -19.94 -32.24
C ASN A 157 -2.21 -21.43 -32.46
N LYS A 158 -2.91 -22.36 -31.79
CA LYS A 158 -2.72 -23.80 -32.01
C LYS A 158 -3.20 -24.22 -33.40
N TYR A 159 -4.37 -23.73 -33.81
CA TYR A 159 -4.94 -24.03 -35.11
C TYR A 159 -4.05 -23.52 -36.27
N ASP A 160 -3.49 -22.31 -36.13
CA ASP A 160 -2.60 -21.71 -37.13
C ASP A 160 -1.27 -22.47 -37.23
N ALA A 161 -0.73 -22.98 -36.11
CA ALA A 161 0.48 -23.81 -36.10
C ALA A 161 0.25 -25.18 -36.76
N GLU A 162 -0.90 -25.80 -36.53
CA GLU A 162 -1.27 -27.11 -37.10
C GLU A 162 -1.57 -27.02 -38.61
N THR A 163 -2.16 -25.93 -39.07
CA THR A 163 -2.41 -25.69 -40.50
C THR A 163 -1.12 -25.36 -41.24
N SER A 164 -0.24 -24.53 -40.67
CA SER A 164 1.06 -24.20 -41.27
C SER A 164 2.00 -25.42 -41.38
N SER A 165 1.91 -26.37 -40.44
CA SER A 165 2.73 -27.60 -40.47
C SER A 165 2.26 -28.64 -41.50
N LYS A 166 1.02 -28.54 -42.00
CA LYS A 166 0.46 -29.46 -43.01
C LYS A 166 0.67 -28.99 -44.45
N VAL A 167 1.13 -27.75 -44.63
CA VAL A 167 1.32 -27.10 -45.95
C VAL A 167 2.80 -27.13 -46.39
N ASN A 168 3.69 -27.68 -45.57
CA ASN A 168 5.13 -27.82 -45.85
C ASN A 168 5.54 -29.29 -46.05
#